data_AF-K0SMU5-F1
#
_entry.id   AF-K0SMU5-F1
#
_cell.length_a   1.000
_cell.length_b   1.000
_cell.length_c   1.000
_cell.angle_alpha   90.00
_cell.angle_beta   90.00
_cell.angle_gamma   90.00
#
_symmetry.space_group_name_H-M   'P 1'
#
loop_
_entity.id
_entity.type
_entity.pdbx_description
1 polymer ?
#
loop_
_entity_poly.entity_id
_entity_poly.type
_entity_poly.pdbx_seq_one_letter_code
_entity_poly.pdbx_strand_id
1 'polypeptide(L)'
;MSRARSHIITSAASAACVVTKRSGVDRFRFVPEFANKNTSSSASTAHRTSWPWPEKRSATATRGLSSTAKFDALPNNVYHGVPVYANVDLSSNLPDASIIRNADADAVFVIAAASRSMGLEFAKQLIDRTKGRIACCVRDPGSSPALDEYLGTLAPGQRERVQVFKLDVTELGDIEQLEKDLSSSYGRVDALFNVAGVLGDKKTTPGPEMKLNQLDKHFLEEQMSVNCIGPMMLTKTLAPLLAARKGKSKYLRSARESIVVNLSARVASLADNQGPLAWYSYRMSKAALNQGVRTSAHELRRQGTWTVALYPGMTDTDMSKPFQTKAMVEKGMVFPVDFTVGRLLDIVDRMEEKNSGGLYDWAGQAIPF
;
A
#
# COMPACT_ATOMS: atom_id res chain seq x y z
N MET A 1 -8.34 32.25 52.32
CA MET A 1 -7.57 32.97 51.27
C MET A 1 -7.58 32.15 49.98
N SER A 2 -7.46 32.80 48.81
CA SER A 2 -7.23 32.31 47.43
C SER A 2 -7.38 30.79 47.12
N ARG A 3 -8.25 30.31 46.19
CA ARG A 3 -8.21 30.43 44.69
C ARG A 3 -6.85 29.99 44.10
N ALA A 4 -6.72 29.25 42.98
CA ALA A 4 -7.59 28.89 41.83
C ALA A 4 -6.90 27.70 41.08
N ARG A 5 -7.36 27.05 39.99
CA ARG A 5 -8.62 26.91 39.22
C ARG A 5 -8.42 25.66 38.33
N SER A 6 -9.47 24.92 38.03
CA SER A 6 -9.54 24.09 36.81
C SER A 6 -10.88 24.34 36.13
N HIS A 7 -10.86 24.59 34.82
CA HIS A 7 -12.06 24.85 34.03
C HIS A 7 -12.35 23.68 33.10
N ILE A 8 -13.47 23.01 33.33
CA ILE A 8 -14.19 22.23 32.31
C ILE A 8 -15.55 22.92 32.14
N ILE A 9 -15.90 23.26 30.91
CA ILE A 9 -17.16 23.96 30.61
C ILE A 9 -18.27 22.93 30.37
N THR A 10 -19.36 23.11 31.09
CA THR A 10 -20.61 22.34 31.04
C THR A 10 -21.54 22.78 29.91
N SER A 11 -22.27 21.83 29.31
CA SER A 11 -23.70 21.95 28.92
C SER A 11 -24.13 20.60 28.31
N ALA A 12 -24.90 19.70 28.93
CA ALA A 12 -26.13 19.78 29.73
C ALA A 12 -27.42 19.98 28.93
N ALA A 13 -28.16 18.88 28.70
CA ALA A 13 -29.61 18.89 28.43
C ALA A 13 -30.21 17.56 28.94
N SER A 14 -30.80 17.59 30.14
CA SER A 14 -31.44 16.43 30.77
C SER A 14 -32.90 16.29 30.33
N ALA A 15 -33.40 15.05 30.29
CA ALA A 15 -34.82 14.76 30.45
C ALA A 15 -34.97 13.60 31.45
N ALA A 16 -35.32 13.94 32.69
CA ALA A 16 -35.60 12.96 33.74
C ALA A 16 -37.11 12.72 33.85
N CYS A 17 -37.52 11.47 34.04
CA CYS A 17 -38.86 11.13 34.52
C CYS A 17 -38.71 10.27 35.78
N VAL A 18 -39.30 10.72 36.88
CA VAL A 18 -39.30 10.04 38.18
C VAL A 18 -40.75 9.71 38.52
N VAL A 19 -41.04 8.45 38.83
CA VAL A 19 -42.32 8.02 39.43
C VAL A 19 -42.02 7.07 40.58
N THR A 20 -42.73 7.23 41.70
CA THR A 20 -42.45 6.61 43.00
C THR A 20 -43.42 5.47 43.36
N LYS A 21 -42.99 4.64 44.32
CA LYS A 21 -43.65 3.42 44.86
C LYS A 21 -45.13 3.58 45.22
N ARG A 22 -45.91 2.48 45.10
CA ARG A 22 -46.52 1.78 46.27
C ARG A 22 -47.14 0.40 45.94
N SER A 23 -47.48 -0.30 47.03
CA SER A 23 -47.86 -1.72 47.21
C SER A 23 -49.30 -2.11 46.86
N GLY A 24 -49.55 -3.40 46.64
CA GLY A 24 -50.89 -4.02 46.74
C GLY A 24 -50.93 -5.49 46.29
N VAL A 25 -51.53 -6.37 47.10
CA VAL A 25 -51.76 -7.81 46.83
C VAL A 25 -53.24 -8.09 47.14
N ASP A 26 -53.99 -8.74 46.25
CA ASP A 26 -54.66 -10.03 46.54
C ASP A 26 -55.42 -10.66 45.34
N ARG A 27 -55.95 -11.88 45.56
CA ARG A 27 -56.35 -12.91 44.56
C ARG A 27 -57.84 -12.88 44.15
N PHE A 28 -58.23 -13.78 43.22
CA PHE A 28 -59.25 -14.88 43.35
C PHE A 28 -59.80 -15.35 41.96
N ARG A 29 -59.45 -16.58 41.46
CA ARG A 29 -60.30 -17.79 41.15
C ARG A 29 -61.20 -17.71 39.88
N PHE A 30 -61.74 -18.76 39.21
CA PHE A 30 -61.84 -20.25 39.38
C PHE A 30 -61.91 -20.94 37.97
N VAL A 31 -61.05 -21.91 37.58
CA VAL A 31 -61.24 -23.39 37.27
C VAL A 31 -62.52 -23.81 36.46
N PRO A 32 -62.50 -24.78 35.49
CA PRO A 32 -62.17 -26.24 35.62
C PRO A 32 -60.93 -26.70 34.80
N GLU A 33 -60.09 -27.68 35.17
CA GLU A 33 -60.27 -29.14 35.43
C GLU A 33 -60.22 -29.97 34.12
N PHE A 34 -59.17 -30.76 33.81
CA PHE A 34 -58.93 -32.13 34.32
C PHE A 34 -57.44 -32.56 34.40
N ALA A 35 -57.16 -33.67 35.10
CA ALA A 35 -55.83 -34.25 35.39
C ALA A 35 -55.30 -35.21 34.26
N ASN A 36 -54.11 -35.84 34.29
CA ASN A 36 -53.14 -36.11 35.36
C ASN A 36 -51.72 -36.48 34.80
N LYS A 37 -50.65 -36.13 35.55
CA LYS A 37 -49.32 -36.78 35.76
C LYS A 37 -48.83 -37.85 34.73
N ASN A 38 -47.58 -37.88 34.25
CA ASN A 38 -46.25 -37.37 34.72
C ASN A 38 -45.32 -37.18 33.47
N THR A 39 -44.03 -36.76 33.48
CA THR A 39 -43.00 -36.55 34.53
C THR A 39 -42.03 -35.40 34.13
N SER A 40 -40.94 -35.19 34.89
CA SER A 40 -39.80 -34.28 34.61
C SER A 40 -38.88 -34.75 33.48
N SER A 41 -38.24 -33.92 32.65
CA SER A 41 -37.41 -32.76 33.02
C SER A 41 -37.31 -31.70 31.90
N SER A 42 -37.08 -30.44 32.28
CA SER A 42 -37.11 -29.28 31.37
C SER A 42 -35.75 -28.94 30.75
N ALA A 43 -35.73 -28.66 29.45
CA ALA A 43 -34.57 -28.20 28.71
C ALA A 43 -34.11 -26.79 29.12
N SER A 44 -32.81 -26.53 29.01
CA SER A 44 -32.24 -25.20 28.97
C SER A 44 -32.07 -24.76 27.51
N THR A 45 -32.50 -23.55 27.16
CA THR A 45 -32.18 -22.96 25.85
C THR A 45 -31.99 -21.46 25.92
N ALA A 46 -30.97 -20.99 25.20
CA ALA A 46 -30.44 -19.64 25.22
C ALA A 46 -31.43 -18.53 24.83
N HIS A 47 -31.22 -17.34 25.41
CA HIS A 47 -31.82 -16.10 24.94
C HIS A 47 -31.34 -15.77 23.51
N ARG A 48 -32.28 -15.50 22.61
CA ARG A 48 -32.04 -15.00 21.25
C ARG A 48 -32.64 -13.60 21.13
N THR A 49 -31.80 -12.57 21.15
CA THR A 49 -32.24 -11.16 21.07
C THR A 49 -32.44 -10.74 19.61
N SER A 50 -33.69 -10.75 19.15
CA SER A 50 -34.08 -10.18 17.84
C SER A 50 -34.38 -8.69 17.96
N TRP A 51 -33.69 -7.86 17.16
CA TRP A 51 -34.03 -6.45 17.00
C TRP A 51 -35.33 -6.28 16.19
N PRO A 52 -36.27 -5.39 16.60
CA PRO A 52 -37.54 -5.19 15.90
C PRO A 52 -37.41 -4.17 14.77
N TRP A 53 -37.93 -4.51 13.59
CA TRP A 53 -38.21 -3.56 12.52
C TRP A 53 -39.59 -2.90 12.75
N PRO A 54 -39.75 -1.57 12.61
CA PRO A 54 -41.06 -0.93 12.71
C PRO A 54 -41.85 -1.09 11.40
N GLU A 55 -43.01 -1.75 11.45
CA GLU A 55 -43.95 -1.78 10.33
C GLU A 55 -44.74 -0.46 10.18
N LYS A 56 -44.84 -0.01 8.92
CA LYS A 56 -45.93 0.77 8.31
C LYS A 56 -46.44 2.02 9.06
N ARG A 57 -46.04 3.20 8.56
CA ARG A 57 -46.92 4.37 8.45
C ARG A 57 -47.00 4.87 7.01
N SER A 58 -48.07 5.62 6.74
CA SER A 58 -48.70 5.87 5.44
C SER A 58 -47.85 6.60 4.39
N ALA A 59 -48.19 6.35 3.11
CA ALA A 59 -47.54 6.93 1.94
C ALA A 59 -47.68 8.46 1.84
N THR A 60 -46.58 9.14 1.49
CA THR A 60 -46.57 10.31 0.60
C THR A 60 -45.13 10.64 0.16
N ALA A 61 -44.99 11.22 -1.04
CA ALA A 61 -43.75 11.77 -1.62
C ALA A 61 -42.56 10.81 -1.83
N THR A 62 -42.59 10.05 -2.92
CA THR A 62 -41.38 9.46 -3.54
C THR A 62 -40.47 10.55 -4.11
N ARG A 63 -39.60 11.14 -3.28
CA ARG A 63 -38.38 11.80 -3.78
C ARG A 63 -37.42 10.71 -4.26
N GLY A 64 -37.43 10.44 -5.56
CA GLY A 64 -36.47 9.55 -6.19
C GLY A 64 -35.05 10.08 -6.03
N LEU A 65 -34.29 9.49 -5.11
CA LEU A 65 -32.84 9.63 -5.04
C LEU A 65 -32.19 8.88 -6.22
N SER A 66 -32.32 9.47 -7.41
CA SER A 66 -31.56 9.07 -8.58
C SER A 66 -30.08 9.36 -8.30
N SER A 67 -29.31 8.30 -8.04
CA SER A 67 -27.86 8.41 -8.04
C SER A 67 -27.40 8.81 -9.44
N THR A 68 -26.93 10.04 -9.59
CA THR A 68 -26.38 10.57 -10.85
C THR A 68 -24.92 10.16 -11.06
N ALA A 69 -24.39 9.25 -10.24
CA ALA A 69 -23.05 8.69 -10.38
C ALA A 69 -22.94 7.83 -11.64
N LYS A 70 -22.66 8.48 -12.78
CA LYS A 70 -22.16 7.81 -13.97
C LYS A 70 -20.71 7.40 -13.70
N PHE A 71 -20.48 6.09 -13.65
CA PHE A 71 -19.13 5.56 -13.77
C PHE A 71 -18.78 5.51 -15.25
N ASP A 72 -17.63 6.07 -15.62
CA ASP A 72 -17.11 5.92 -16.97
C ASP A 72 -16.86 4.44 -17.29
N ALA A 73 -17.00 4.07 -18.56
CA ALA A 73 -16.63 2.73 -19.00
C ALA A 73 -15.14 2.49 -18.71
N LEU A 74 -14.85 1.41 -17.98
CA LEU A 74 -13.49 0.95 -17.74
C LEU A 74 -12.76 0.70 -19.09
N PRO A 75 -11.46 1.01 -19.22
CA PRO A 75 -10.76 1.04 -20.50
C PRO A 75 -10.70 -0.30 -21.24
N ASN A 76 -10.69 -0.27 -22.57
CA ASN A 76 -10.66 -1.46 -23.42
C ASN A 76 -9.30 -2.18 -23.37
N ASN A 77 -9.16 -3.16 -22.48
CA ASN A 77 -8.13 -4.21 -22.49
C ASN A 77 -8.56 -5.32 -21.54
N VAL A 78 -8.94 -6.51 -22.02
CA VAL A 78 -9.83 -7.39 -21.25
C VAL A 78 -9.17 -8.71 -20.85
N TYR A 79 -9.08 -8.99 -19.54
CA TYR A 79 -8.71 -10.29 -18.97
C TYR A 79 -9.94 -10.97 -18.36
N HIS A 80 -10.36 -12.11 -18.91
CA HIS A 80 -11.59 -12.83 -18.52
C HIS A 80 -12.88 -11.96 -18.41
N GLY A 81 -12.97 -10.87 -19.17
CA GLY A 81 -14.09 -9.91 -19.10
C GLY A 81 -13.81 -8.64 -18.29
N VAL A 82 -12.67 -8.56 -17.58
CA VAL A 82 -12.29 -7.43 -16.73
C VAL A 82 -11.24 -6.53 -17.40
N PRO A 83 -11.47 -5.21 -17.48
CA PRO A 83 -10.49 -4.22 -17.87
C PRO A 83 -9.17 -4.17 -17.07
N VAL A 84 -8.07 -4.20 -17.82
CA VAL A 84 -6.65 -4.15 -17.44
C VAL A 84 -5.99 -2.97 -18.15
N TYR A 85 -4.78 -2.59 -17.74
CA TYR A 85 -3.99 -1.57 -18.45
C TYR A 85 -3.40 -2.12 -19.76
N ALA A 86 -2.96 -1.23 -20.66
CA ALA A 86 -2.19 -1.62 -21.83
C ALA A 86 -0.74 -1.95 -21.44
N ASN A 87 -0.13 -2.94 -22.11
CA ASN A 87 1.29 -3.24 -21.94
C ASN A 87 2.16 -2.00 -22.17
N VAL A 88 3.28 -1.92 -21.47
CA VAL A 88 4.32 -0.91 -21.69
C VAL A 88 5.18 -1.38 -22.86
N ASP A 89 5.17 -0.64 -23.97
CA ASP A 89 5.97 -0.96 -25.14
C ASP A 89 7.44 -0.62 -24.91
N LEU A 90 8.24 -1.62 -24.53
CA LEU A 90 9.67 -1.47 -24.30
C LEU A 90 10.52 -1.29 -25.58
N SER A 91 9.92 -1.44 -26.77
CA SER A 91 10.57 -1.12 -28.05
C SER A 91 10.44 0.35 -28.45
N SER A 92 9.50 1.08 -27.84
CA SER A 92 9.29 2.50 -28.08
C SER A 92 10.48 3.36 -27.63
N ASN A 93 10.62 4.54 -28.25
CA ASN A 93 11.52 5.59 -27.78
C ASN A 93 11.11 6.07 -26.38
N LEU A 94 12.08 6.53 -25.59
CA LEU A 94 11.79 7.13 -24.29
C LEU A 94 10.97 8.43 -24.44
N PRO A 95 9.90 8.62 -23.66
CA PRO A 95 9.20 9.91 -23.57
C PRO A 95 10.13 11.04 -23.13
N ASP A 96 9.90 12.25 -23.65
CA ASP A 96 10.68 13.44 -23.29
C ASP A 96 10.76 13.66 -21.77
N ALA A 97 9.68 13.36 -21.03
CA ALA A 97 9.62 13.50 -19.58
C ALA A 97 10.71 12.69 -18.85
N SER A 98 10.97 11.44 -19.25
CA SER A 98 12.00 10.60 -18.61
C SER A 98 13.41 10.97 -19.07
N ILE A 99 13.60 11.30 -20.35
CA ILE A 99 14.87 11.83 -20.87
C ILE A 99 15.26 13.10 -20.09
N ILE A 100 14.32 14.04 -19.95
CA ILE A 100 14.51 15.30 -19.25
C ILE A 100 14.75 15.05 -17.74
N ARG A 101 13.99 14.18 -17.08
CA ARG A 101 14.23 13.80 -15.66
C ARG A 101 15.62 13.21 -15.45
N ASN A 102 16.00 12.23 -16.26
CA ASN A 102 17.25 11.50 -16.07
C ASN A 102 18.49 12.35 -16.44
N ALA A 103 18.32 13.35 -17.30
CA ALA A 103 19.34 14.36 -17.61
C ALA A 103 19.39 15.54 -16.61
N ASP A 104 18.47 15.63 -15.64
CA ASP A 104 18.50 16.66 -14.59
C ASP A 104 19.59 16.35 -13.56
N ALA A 105 20.45 17.32 -13.24
CA ALA A 105 21.38 17.20 -12.12
C ALA A 105 20.67 17.43 -10.76
N ASP A 106 19.50 18.07 -10.78
CA ASP A 106 18.71 18.39 -9.60
C ASP A 106 17.49 17.47 -9.41
N ALA A 107 17.29 16.45 -10.26
CA ALA A 107 16.25 15.45 -10.00
C ALA A 107 16.65 14.56 -8.82
N VAL A 108 15.67 14.20 -8.00
CA VAL A 108 15.89 13.40 -6.78
C VAL A 108 15.18 12.06 -6.86
N PHE A 109 15.96 10.99 -6.73
CA PHE A 109 15.52 9.61 -6.77
C PHE A 109 15.63 9.01 -5.36
N VAL A 110 14.50 8.80 -4.68
CA VAL A 110 14.40 8.27 -3.31
C VAL A 110 14.16 6.76 -3.35
N ILE A 111 14.99 5.98 -2.66
CA ILE A 111 14.91 4.51 -2.66
C ILE A 111 14.69 4.01 -1.23
N ALA A 112 13.47 3.57 -0.93
CA ALA A 112 13.12 3.01 0.37
C ALA A 112 13.59 1.55 0.49
N ALA A 113 14.56 1.30 1.38
CA ALA A 113 15.33 0.06 1.57
C ALA A 113 16.48 -0.16 0.56
N ALA A 114 17.37 0.82 0.43
CA ALA A 114 18.54 0.80 -0.45
C ALA A 114 19.76 -0.01 0.07
N SER A 115 19.67 -0.66 1.24
CA SER A 115 20.85 -1.24 1.94
C SER A 115 21.46 -2.48 1.28
N ARG A 116 20.70 -3.21 0.46
CA ARG A 116 21.13 -4.46 -0.19
C ARG A 116 20.22 -4.86 -1.35
N SER A 117 20.62 -5.91 -2.09
CA SER A 117 19.77 -6.59 -3.08
C SER A 117 19.19 -5.59 -4.11
N MET A 118 17.92 -5.77 -4.52
CA MET A 118 17.25 -4.88 -5.48
C MET A 118 17.32 -3.39 -5.13
N GLY A 119 17.24 -3.00 -3.86
CA GLY A 119 17.29 -1.57 -3.47
C GLY A 119 18.66 -0.95 -3.70
N LEU A 120 19.72 -1.70 -3.39
CA LEU A 120 21.10 -1.31 -3.72
C LEU A 120 21.31 -1.29 -5.24
N GLU A 121 20.73 -2.25 -5.95
CA GLU A 121 20.84 -2.33 -7.41
C GLU A 121 20.09 -1.19 -8.13
N PHE A 122 18.95 -0.74 -7.59
CA PHE A 122 18.31 0.50 -8.04
C PHE A 122 19.25 1.70 -7.86
N ALA A 123 19.95 1.81 -6.73
CA ALA A 123 20.91 2.90 -6.50
C ALA A 123 22.10 2.85 -7.47
N LYS A 124 22.61 1.64 -7.77
CA LYS A 124 23.65 1.40 -8.78
C LYS A 124 23.20 1.85 -10.17
N GLN A 125 22.08 1.35 -10.66
CA GLN A 125 21.68 1.66 -12.02
C GLN A 125 21.19 3.11 -12.18
N LEU A 126 20.62 3.72 -11.13
CA LEU A 126 20.25 5.14 -11.17
C LEU A 126 21.45 6.09 -11.13
N ILE A 127 22.57 5.74 -10.46
CA ILE A 127 23.78 6.59 -10.49
C ILE A 127 24.41 6.63 -11.89
N ASP A 128 24.28 5.55 -12.67
CA ASP A 128 24.85 5.43 -14.01
C ASP A 128 23.88 5.90 -15.12
N ARG A 129 22.58 5.61 -14.99
CA ARG A 129 21.54 6.01 -15.96
C ARG A 129 21.15 7.48 -15.85
N THR A 130 21.46 8.16 -14.74
CA THR A 130 20.96 9.52 -14.46
C THR A 130 22.05 10.46 -13.96
N LYS A 131 21.86 11.76 -14.20
CA LYS A 131 22.68 12.84 -13.63
C LYS A 131 22.22 13.28 -12.23
N GLY A 132 21.06 12.81 -11.78
CA GLY A 132 20.40 13.28 -10.56
C GLY A 132 21.03 12.75 -9.27
N ARG A 133 20.38 13.14 -8.17
CA ARG A 133 20.78 12.83 -6.79
C ARG A 133 20.01 11.62 -6.29
N ILE A 134 20.69 10.71 -5.59
CA ILE A 134 20.15 9.45 -5.09
C ILE A 134 20.05 9.51 -3.55
N ALA A 135 18.82 9.44 -3.04
CA ALA A 135 18.53 9.36 -1.62
C ALA A 135 18.32 7.89 -1.22
N CYS A 136 19.38 7.26 -0.72
CA CYS A 136 19.39 5.87 -0.26
C CYS A 136 18.84 5.77 1.17
N CYS A 137 17.61 5.29 1.33
CA CYS A 137 16.98 5.17 2.64
C CYS A 137 17.20 3.77 3.23
N VAL A 138 17.71 3.70 4.47
CA VAL A 138 18.04 2.47 5.21
C VAL A 138 17.63 2.59 6.68
N ARG A 139 17.34 1.49 7.36
CA ARG A 139 16.93 1.53 8.79
C ARG A 139 18.01 2.11 9.71
N ASP A 140 19.26 1.73 9.46
CA ASP A 140 20.42 2.08 10.29
C ASP A 140 21.57 2.57 9.40
N PRO A 141 21.72 3.90 9.20
CA PRO A 141 22.82 4.47 8.42
C PRO A 141 24.19 4.09 8.99
N GLY A 142 25.15 3.73 8.12
CA GLY A 142 26.47 3.24 8.51
C GLY A 142 26.49 1.80 9.04
N SER A 143 25.35 1.10 9.01
CA SER A 143 25.23 -0.34 9.34
C SER A 143 24.71 -1.15 8.14
N SER A 144 25.11 -0.79 6.91
CA SER A 144 24.62 -1.40 5.67
C SER A 144 25.78 -1.86 4.77
N PRO A 145 26.51 -2.93 5.13
CA PRO A 145 27.83 -3.24 4.55
C PRO A 145 27.89 -3.26 3.02
N ALA A 146 26.89 -3.82 2.33
CA ALA A 146 26.85 -3.87 0.87
C ALA A 146 26.64 -2.49 0.21
N LEU A 147 25.91 -1.59 0.87
CA LEU A 147 25.78 -0.19 0.44
C LEU A 147 27.06 0.58 0.79
N ASP A 148 27.61 0.40 1.99
CA ASP A 148 28.79 1.10 2.47
C ASP A 148 30.04 0.75 1.63
N GLU A 149 30.21 -0.54 1.28
CA GLU A 149 31.21 -1.03 0.32
C GLU A 149 31.02 -0.37 -1.05
N TYR A 150 29.80 -0.39 -1.59
CA TYR A 150 29.49 0.21 -2.88
C TYR A 150 29.76 1.72 -2.91
N LEU A 151 29.40 2.46 -1.87
CA LEU A 151 29.70 3.89 -1.74
C LEU A 151 31.22 4.16 -1.73
N GLY A 152 32.02 3.22 -1.23
CA GLY A 152 33.49 3.26 -1.30
C GLY A 152 34.07 3.03 -2.71
N THR A 153 33.29 2.42 -3.63
CA THR A 153 33.71 2.22 -5.03
C THR A 153 33.40 3.39 -5.97
N LEU A 154 32.56 4.34 -5.54
CA LEU A 154 32.11 5.46 -6.37
C LEU A 154 33.21 6.49 -6.63
N ALA A 155 33.30 6.97 -7.86
CA ALA A 155 34.13 8.14 -8.18
C ALA A 155 33.61 9.39 -7.42
N PRO A 156 34.45 10.39 -7.08
CA PRO A 156 34.04 11.53 -6.25
C PRO A 156 32.74 12.22 -6.69
N GLY A 157 32.61 12.57 -7.98
CA GLY A 157 31.39 13.19 -8.52
C GLY A 157 30.16 12.28 -8.64
N GLN A 158 30.33 10.95 -8.53
CA GLN A 158 29.18 10.05 -8.29
C GLN A 158 28.85 10.01 -6.79
N ARG A 159 29.87 9.94 -5.93
CA ARG A 159 29.70 9.88 -4.46
C ARG A 159 29.00 11.11 -3.90
N GLU A 160 29.30 12.30 -4.41
CA GLU A 160 28.64 13.57 -4.06
C GLU A 160 27.13 13.57 -4.33
N ARG A 161 26.66 12.78 -5.29
CA ARG A 161 25.23 12.67 -5.65
C ARG A 161 24.46 11.70 -4.75
N VAL A 162 25.12 10.94 -3.88
CA VAL A 162 24.45 9.93 -3.03
C VAL A 162 24.43 10.37 -1.57
N GLN A 163 23.23 10.44 -0.99
CA GLN A 163 23.03 10.67 0.44
C GLN A 163 22.27 9.50 1.06
N VAL A 164 22.68 9.11 2.27
CA VAL A 164 22.04 8.02 3.02
C VAL A 164 21.15 8.64 4.10
N PHE A 165 19.91 8.18 4.19
CA PHE A 165 18.92 8.64 5.15
C PHE A 165 18.42 7.49 6.03
N LYS A 166 18.04 7.80 7.28
CA LYS A 166 17.35 6.85 8.14
C LYS A 166 15.89 6.69 7.68
N LEU A 167 15.44 5.45 7.56
CA LEU A 167 14.04 5.09 7.33
C LEU A 167 13.78 3.63 7.72
N ASP A 168 13.03 3.41 8.79
CA ASP A 168 12.09 2.29 8.83
C ASP A 168 10.71 2.74 8.31
N VAL A 169 10.15 1.96 7.38
CA VAL A 169 8.85 2.26 6.77
C VAL A 169 7.67 1.93 7.69
N THR A 170 7.89 1.21 8.81
CA THR A 170 6.85 1.01 9.83
C THR A 170 6.76 2.17 10.82
N GLU A 171 7.82 2.98 10.94
CA GLU A 171 7.91 4.05 11.92
C GLU A 171 7.51 5.41 11.32
N LEU A 172 6.34 5.93 11.74
CA LEU A 172 5.83 7.20 11.23
C LEU A 172 6.78 8.38 11.51
N GLY A 173 7.50 8.35 12.63
CA GLY A 173 8.49 9.38 12.97
C GLY A 173 9.68 9.42 12.00
N ASP A 174 10.12 8.26 11.49
CA ASP A 174 11.17 8.19 10.47
C ASP A 174 10.66 8.72 9.12
N ILE A 175 9.42 8.38 8.74
CA ILE A 175 8.78 8.92 7.52
C ILE A 175 8.64 10.45 7.58
N GLU A 176 8.21 10.99 8.73
CA GLU A 176 8.09 12.44 8.95
C GLU A 176 9.45 13.15 9.01
N GLN A 177 10.50 12.49 9.51
CA GLN A 177 11.85 13.05 9.51
C GLN A 177 12.44 13.07 8.10
N LEU A 178 12.27 11.98 7.34
CA LEU A 178 12.72 11.89 5.95
C LEU A 178 12.09 12.99 5.07
N GLU A 179 10.81 13.32 5.25
CA GLU A 179 10.20 14.44 4.53
C GLU A 179 10.90 15.77 4.82
N LYS A 180 11.14 16.09 6.10
CA LYS A 180 11.84 17.33 6.50
C LYS A 180 13.25 17.38 5.93
N ASP A 181 13.96 16.25 5.96
CA ASP A 181 15.34 16.14 5.47
C ASP A 181 15.42 16.30 3.95
N LEU A 182 14.52 15.67 3.19
CA LEU A 182 14.42 15.80 1.73
C LEU A 182 13.94 17.20 1.32
N SER A 183 12.96 17.75 2.04
CA SER A 183 12.42 19.11 1.84
C SER A 183 13.50 20.16 2.06
N SER A 184 14.34 20.01 3.09
CA SER A 184 15.44 20.92 3.41
C SER A 184 16.65 20.76 2.48
N SER A 185 16.97 19.52 2.06
CA SER A 185 18.16 19.23 1.24
C SER A 185 17.93 19.45 -0.26
N TYR A 186 16.70 19.25 -0.73
CA TYR A 186 16.37 19.19 -2.15
C TYR A 186 15.10 19.95 -2.55
N GLY A 187 14.08 20.00 -1.68
CA GLY A 187 12.80 20.67 -1.94
C GLY A 187 11.92 20.03 -3.03
N ARG A 188 12.29 18.84 -3.54
CA ARG A 188 11.57 18.07 -4.57
C ARG A 188 11.88 16.57 -4.46
N VAL A 189 11.01 15.75 -5.02
CA VAL A 189 11.24 14.33 -5.32
C VAL A 189 10.72 14.04 -6.73
N ASP A 190 11.51 13.38 -7.57
CA ASP A 190 11.18 13.08 -8.98
C ASP A 190 10.87 11.60 -9.21
N ALA A 191 11.44 10.73 -8.38
CA ALA A 191 11.09 9.32 -8.33
C ALA A 191 11.16 8.79 -6.89
N LEU A 192 10.10 8.12 -6.44
CA LEU A 192 10.06 7.37 -5.18
C LEU A 192 9.96 5.88 -5.49
N PHE A 193 10.92 5.08 -5.02
CA PHE A 193 10.94 3.62 -5.16
C PHE A 193 10.66 2.96 -3.81
N ASN A 194 9.41 2.51 -3.62
CA ASN A 194 8.98 1.69 -2.49
C ASN A 194 9.44 0.23 -2.73
N VAL A 195 10.70 -0.05 -2.37
CA VAL A 195 11.36 -1.36 -2.55
C VAL A 195 11.26 -2.24 -1.31
N ALA A 196 11.09 -1.63 -0.13
CA ALA A 196 10.90 -2.33 1.14
C ALA A 196 9.79 -3.40 1.07
N GLY A 197 10.11 -4.60 1.56
CA GLY A 197 9.16 -5.71 1.59
C GLY A 197 9.69 -6.94 2.30
N VAL A 198 8.76 -7.75 2.80
CA VAL A 198 9.02 -9.00 3.52
C VAL A 198 8.06 -10.08 3.03
N LEU A 199 8.51 -11.34 3.01
CA LEU A 199 7.70 -12.53 2.68
C LEU A 199 7.65 -13.55 3.84
N GLY A 200 8.55 -13.41 4.82
CA GLY A 200 8.85 -14.46 5.79
C GLY A 200 9.84 -15.51 5.25
N ASP A 201 10.40 -16.30 6.15
CA ASP A 201 11.50 -17.24 5.89
C ASP A 201 11.37 -18.61 6.60
N LYS A 202 10.36 -18.80 7.45
CA LYS A 202 10.13 -19.96 8.34
C LYS A 202 11.27 -20.29 9.32
N LYS A 203 12.24 -19.38 9.48
CA LYS A 203 13.40 -19.54 10.38
C LYS A 203 13.37 -18.50 11.49
N THR A 204 13.21 -17.24 11.11
CA THR A 204 13.10 -16.09 12.01
C THR A 204 11.67 -15.57 12.12
N THR A 205 10.81 -15.95 11.17
CA THR A 205 9.40 -15.51 11.06
C THR A 205 8.45 -16.70 10.86
N PRO A 206 7.15 -16.61 11.25
CA PRO A 206 6.19 -17.70 11.09
C PRO A 206 5.87 -18.10 9.64
N GLY A 207 5.94 -17.14 8.71
CA GLY A 207 5.51 -17.32 7.33
C GLY A 207 6.65 -17.59 6.32
N PRO A 208 6.32 -17.68 5.01
CA PRO A 208 4.99 -17.54 4.45
C PRO A 208 4.13 -18.79 4.67
N GLU A 209 2.85 -18.57 4.93
CA GLU A 209 1.88 -19.62 5.24
C GLU A 209 1.57 -20.45 3.99
N MET A 210 1.54 -21.78 4.12
CA MET A 210 1.20 -22.69 3.01
C MET A 210 -0.24 -23.21 3.12
N LYS A 211 -0.93 -22.96 4.24
CA LYS A 211 -2.29 -23.43 4.55
C LYS A 211 -3.01 -22.40 5.42
N LEU A 212 -4.34 -22.36 5.36
CA LEU A 212 -5.16 -21.41 6.12
C LEU A 212 -4.97 -21.55 7.65
N ASN A 213 -4.76 -22.77 8.15
CA ASN A 213 -4.52 -23.05 9.56
C ASN A 213 -3.11 -22.67 10.05
N GLN A 214 -2.27 -22.10 9.19
CA GLN A 214 -0.96 -21.52 9.54
C GLN A 214 -1.00 -19.99 9.62
N LEU A 215 -2.16 -19.37 9.37
CA LEU A 215 -2.34 -17.92 9.44
C LEU A 215 -2.08 -17.43 10.87
N ASP A 216 -1.03 -16.64 11.04
CA ASP A 216 -0.72 -15.97 12.31
C ASP A 216 -1.12 -14.49 12.26
N LYS A 217 -1.70 -13.99 13.35
CA LYS A 217 -2.19 -12.62 13.45
C LYS A 217 -1.05 -11.60 13.38
N HIS A 218 0.04 -11.84 14.12
CA HIS A 218 1.13 -10.87 14.25
C HIS A 218 1.95 -10.80 12.97
N PHE A 219 2.21 -11.95 12.32
CA PHE A 219 2.83 -12.01 11.01
C PHE A 219 1.94 -11.34 9.93
N LEU A 220 0.62 -11.51 9.97
CA LEU A 220 -0.28 -10.77 9.08
C LEU A 220 -0.19 -9.25 9.28
N GLU A 221 -0.17 -8.79 10.53
CA GLU A 221 -0.01 -7.38 10.89
C GLU A 221 1.35 -6.81 10.44
N GLU A 222 2.44 -7.56 10.63
CA GLU A 222 3.79 -7.21 10.14
C GLU A 222 3.83 -7.09 8.61
N GLN A 223 3.29 -8.09 7.89
CA GLN A 223 3.20 -8.11 6.44
C GLN A 223 2.40 -6.92 5.91
N MET A 224 1.27 -6.60 6.52
CA MET A 224 0.47 -5.40 6.17
C MET A 224 1.24 -4.11 6.46
N SER A 225 1.93 -4.02 7.60
CA SER A 225 2.71 -2.85 8.00
C SER A 225 3.81 -2.53 6.98
N VAL A 226 4.69 -3.50 6.68
CA VAL A 226 5.84 -3.30 5.81
C VAL A 226 5.46 -3.26 4.32
N ASN A 227 4.62 -4.18 3.84
CA ASN A 227 4.38 -4.31 2.40
C ASN A 227 3.32 -3.34 1.85
N CYS A 228 2.48 -2.75 2.69
CA CYS A 228 1.35 -1.91 2.27
C CYS A 228 1.29 -0.57 3.00
N ILE A 229 1.22 -0.57 4.34
CA ILE A 229 0.98 0.65 5.12
C ILE A 229 2.18 1.60 4.98
N GLY A 230 3.40 1.12 5.16
CA GLY A 230 4.63 1.90 5.01
C GLY A 230 4.75 2.60 3.64
N PRO A 231 4.70 1.87 2.51
CA PRO A 231 4.68 2.46 1.16
C PRO A 231 3.60 3.51 0.95
N MET A 232 2.37 3.30 1.47
CA MET A 232 1.28 4.26 1.32
C MET A 232 1.44 5.49 2.22
N MET A 233 1.92 5.32 3.45
CA MET A 233 2.22 6.44 4.36
C MET A 233 3.40 7.27 3.85
N LEU A 234 4.45 6.64 3.34
CA LEU A 234 5.58 7.32 2.72
C LEU A 234 5.15 8.09 1.46
N THR A 235 4.35 7.47 0.60
CA THR A 235 3.79 8.11 -0.61
C THR A 235 2.92 9.32 -0.24
N LYS A 236 2.03 9.18 0.76
CA LYS A 236 1.19 10.26 1.29
C LYS A 236 2.04 11.43 1.80
N THR A 237 3.06 11.14 2.62
CA THR A 237 3.89 12.19 3.26
C THR A 237 4.77 12.89 2.23
N LEU A 238 5.33 12.19 1.24
CA LEU A 238 6.16 12.79 0.18
C LEU A 238 5.36 13.38 -1.00
N ALA A 239 4.03 13.19 -1.05
CA ALA A 239 3.18 13.72 -2.13
C ALA A 239 3.36 15.24 -2.40
N PRO A 240 3.57 16.13 -1.41
CA PRO A 240 3.83 17.55 -1.66
C PRO A 240 5.17 17.85 -2.34
N LEU A 241 6.19 17.00 -2.13
CA LEU A 241 7.52 17.10 -2.76
C LEU A 241 7.53 16.45 -4.15
N LEU A 242 6.67 15.43 -4.36
CA LEU A 242 6.42 14.80 -5.65
C LEU A 242 5.61 15.70 -6.61
N ALA A 243 4.90 16.71 -6.11
CA ALA A 243 3.95 17.48 -6.92
C ALA A 243 4.62 18.26 -8.08
N ALA A 244 4.36 17.83 -9.31
CA ALA A 244 4.71 18.55 -10.53
C ALA A 244 3.83 19.81 -10.65
N ARG A 245 4.27 20.92 -10.04
CA ARG A 245 3.52 22.19 -9.95
C ARG A 245 3.31 22.87 -11.31
N LYS A 246 2.41 22.35 -12.15
CA LYS A 246 1.90 23.00 -13.37
C LYS A 246 1.15 24.29 -12.97
N GLY A 247 1.82 25.44 -13.04
CA GLY A 247 1.29 26.74 -12.61
C GLY A 247 1.68 27.92 -13.51
N LYS A 248 0.91 29.02 -13.45
CA LYS A 248 0.98 30.14 -14.42
C LYS A 248 2.22 31.06 -14.32
N SER A 249 3.18 30.77 -13.44
CA SER A 249 4.42 31.56 -13.32
C SER A 249 5.42 31.17 -14.40
N LYS A 250 6.22 32.11 -14.92
CA LYS A 250 7.27 31.80 -15.92
C LYS A 250 8.30 30.78 -15.39
N TYR A 251 8.46 30.68 -14.07
CA TYR A 251 9.35 29.75 -13.37
C TYR A 251 8.73 28.37 -13.10
N LEU A 252 7.43 28.18 -13.33
CA LEU A 252 6.72 26.89 -13.13
C LEU A 252 6.51 26.11 -14.44
N ARG A 253 7.05 26.60 -15.57
CA ARG A 253 7.03 25.92 -16.87
C ARG A 253 7.97 24.72 -16.96
N SER A 254 8.82 24.52 -15.95
CA SER A 254 9.80 23.43 -15.85
C SER A 254 9.36 22.30 -14.90
N ALA A 255 8.14 22.34 -14.34
CA ALA A 255 7.65 21.30 -13.44
C ALA A 255 7.53 19.95 -14.17
N ARG A 256 8.37 18.99 -13.77
CA ARG A 256 8.53 17.68 -14.42
C ARG A 256 7.62 16.65 -13.78
N GLU A 257 7.15 15.71 -14.57
CA GLU A 257 6.32 14.60 -14.09
C GLU A 257 7.16 13.69 -13.19
N SER A 258 6.62 13.39 -12.00
CA SER A 258 7.27 12.52 -11.01
C SER A 258 6.65 11.14 -11.02
N ILE A 259 7.35 10.16 -10.45
CA ILE A 259 6.84 8.78 -10.35
C ILE A 259 6.94 8.20 -8.94
N VAL A 260 5.96 7.38 -8.58
CA VAL A 260 5.97 6.52 -7.40
C VAL A 260 5.90 5.07 -7.88
N VAL A 261 6.97 4.32 -7.63
CA VAL A 261 7.17 2.93 -8.04
C VAL A 261 7.03 2.03 -6.82
N ASN A 262 6.14 1.05 -6.88
CA ASN A 262 5.85 0.15 -5.77
C ASN A 262 6.18 -1.27 -6.18
N LEU A 263 7.09 -1.95 -5.47
CA LEU A 263 7.34 -3.36 -5.72
C LEU A 263 6.19 -4.21 -5.19
N SER A 264 5.46 -4.81 -6.13
CA SER A 264 4.36 -5.73 -5.88
C SER A 264 4.72 -7.14 -6.37
N ALA A 265 3.74 -8.03 -6.43
CA ALA A 265 3.94 -9.41 -6.85
C ALA A 265 2.77 -9.90 -7.72
N ARG A 266 3.02 -10.82 -8.65
CA ARG A 266 1.95 -11.44 -9.45
C ARG A 266 0.90 -12.16 -8.59
N VAL A 267 1.31 -12.73 -7.45
CA VAL A 267 0.41 -13.37 -6.47
C VAL A 267 -0.56 -12.40 -5.77
N ALA A 268 -0.40 -11.10 -5.98
CA ALA A 268 -1.31 -10.04 -5.53
C ALA A 268 -2.48 -9.78 -6.48
N SER A 269 -2.50 -10.45 -7.64
CA SER A 269 -3.64 -10.44 -8.55
C SER A 269 -4.76 -11.31 -7.99
N LEU A 270 -5.94 -10.72 -7.79
CA LEU A 270 -7.17 -11.40 -7.45
C LEU A 270 -7.67 -12.25 -8.63
N ALA A 271 -7.47 -11.77 -9.86
CA ALA A 271 -7.81 -12.50 -11.08
C ALA A 271 -6.88 -13.70 -11.35
N ASP A 272 -5.58 -13.60 -11.04
CA ASP A 272 -4.58 -14.69 -11.18
C ASP A 272 -4.27 -15.37 -9.82
N ASN A 273 -5.33 -15.77 -9.11
CA ASN A 273 -5.25 -16.38 -7.78
C ASN A 273 -5.34 -17.93 -7.80
N GLN A 274 -4.93 -18.58 -8.90
CA GLN A 274 -4.99 -20.04 -9.07
C GLN A 274 -3.66 -20.77 -8.74
N GLY A 275 -2.66 -20.04 -8.26
CA GLY A 275 -1.33 -20.59 -7.98
C GLY A 275 -1.27 -21.50 -6.74
N PRO A 276 -0.40 -22.53 -6.71
CA PRO A 276 -0.35 -23.55 -5.65
C PRO A 276 0.21 -23.06 -4.30
N LEU A 277 0.68 -21.82 -4.23
CA LEU A 277 1.29 -21.21 -3.06
C LEU A 277 0.27 -20.32 -2.35
N ALA A 278 -0.09 -20.66 -1.11
CA ALA A 278 -1.15 -19.97 -0.38
C ALA A 278 -0.72 -18.55 0.01
N TRP A 279 0.33 -18.41 0.82
CA TRP A 279 1.01 -17.15 1.17
C TRP A 279 0.05 -16.04 1.61
N TYR A 280 -0.93 -16.40 2.46
CA TYR A 280 -2.09 -15.57 2.80
C TYR A 280 -1.73 -14.13 3.14
N SER A 281 -0.80 -13.92 4.08
CA SER A 281 -0.43 -12.56 4.54
C SER A 281 0.33 -11.75 3.49
N TYR A 282 1.19 -12.40 2.69
CA TYR A 282 1.89 -11.74 1.59
C TYR A 282 0.94 -11.37 0.43
N ARG A 283 0.03 -12.28 0.05
CA ARG A 283 -0.99 -12.02 -0.97
C ARG A 283 -1.90 -10.88 -0.56
N MET A 284 -2.45 -10.91 0.65
CA MET A 284 -3.34 -9.86 1.15
C MET A 284 -2.63 -8.51 1.21
N SER A 285 -1.39 -8.46 1.74
CA SER A 285 -0.65 -7.19 1.84
C SER A 285 -0.24 -6.61 0.49
N LYS A 286 0.17 -7.43 -0.48
CA LYS A 286 0.45 -6.95 -1.84
C LYS A 286 -0.83 -6.62 -2.64
N ALA A 287 -1.95 -7.30 -2.42
CA ALA A 287 -3.24 -6.94 -3.00
C ALA A 287 -3.78 -5.61 -2.43
N ALA A 288 -3.58 -5.36 -1.13
CA ALA A 288 -3.89 -4.08 -0.50
C ALA A 288 -3.00 -2.94 -1.05
N LEU A 289 -1.69 -3.18 -1.22
CA LEU A 289 -0.76 -2.25 -1.88
C LEU A 289 -1.24 -1.91 -3.30
N ASN A 290 -1.62 -2.93 -4.08
CA ASN A 290 -2.16 -2.79 -5.43
C ASN A 290 -3.40 -1.89 -5.48
N GLN A 291 -4.36 -2.08 -4.56
CA GLN A 291 -5.52 -1.20 -4.44
C GLN A 291 -5.12 0.23 -4.05
N GLY A 292 -4.15 0.39 -3.14
CA GLY A 292 -3.59 1.69 -2.75
C GLY A 292 -2.94 2.44 -3.92
N VAL A 293 -2.15 1.74 -4.75
CA VAL A 293 -1.59 2.24 -6.01
C VAL A 293 -2.66 2.73 -6.96
N ARG A 294 -3.71 1.92 -7.21
CA ARG A 294 -4.78 2.29 -8.14
C ARG A 294 -5.58 3.50 -7.64
N THR A 295 -5.88 3.57 -6.34
CA THR A 295 -6.59 4.71 -5.74
C THR A 295 -5.74 5.98 -5.78
N SER A 296 -4.49 5.92 -5.30
CA SER A 296 -3.59 7.07 -5.24
C SER A 296 -3.24 7.62 -6.62
N ALA A 297 -3.11 6.76 -7.65
CA ALA A 297 -2.90 7.18 -9.04
C ALA A 297 -3.97 8.18 -9.54
N HIS A 298 -5.25 7.99 -9.19
CA HIS A 298 -6.33 8.89 -9.61
C HIS A 298 -6.22 10.29 -8.98
N GLU A 299 -5.69 10.38 -7.76
CA GLU A 299 -5.48 11.63 -7.02
C GLU A 299 -4.19 12.32 -7.47
N LEU A 300 -3.07 11.60 -7.40
CA LEU A 300 -1.72 12.07 -7.69
C LEU A 300 -1.54 12.50 -9.17
N ARG A 301 -2.31 11.93 -10.09
CA ARG A 301 -2.40 12.38 -11.49
C ARG A 301 -2.75 13.86 -11.63
N ARG A 302 -3.55 14.43 -10.72
CA ARG A 302 -3.93 15.85 -10.74
C ARG A 302 -2.77 16.80 -10.50
N GLN A 303 -1.70 16.32 -9.87
CA GLN A 303 -0.45 17.05 -9.65
C GLN A 303 0.71 16.52 -10.51
N GLY A 304 0.42 15.77 -11.58
CA GLY A 304 1.45 15.23 -12.50
C GLY A 304 2.39 14.20 -11.88
N THR A 305 1.91 13.43 -10.91
CA THR A 305 2.64 12.31 -10.31
C THR A 305 2.04 10.99 -10.77
N TRP A 306 2.82 10.16 -11.46
CA TRP A 306 2.44 8.83 -11.92
C TRP A 306 2.67 7.81 -10.80
N THR A 307 1.76 6.86 -10.58
CA THR A 307 1.93 5.81 -9.55
C THR A 307 1.81 4.44 -10.21
N VAL A 308 2.73 3.52 -9.95
CA VAL A 308 2.76 2.21 -10.59
C VAL A 308 3.12 1.10 -9.60
N ALA A 309 2.56 -0.08 -9.82
CA ALA A 309 2.98 -1.32 -9.19
C ALA A 309 3.80 -2.16 -10.18
N LEU A 310 4.95 -2.67 -9.76
CA LEU A 310 5.84 -3.49 -10.60
C LEU A 310 6.09 -4.85 -9.97
N TYR A 311 5.97 -5.91 -10.76
CA TYR A 311 6.31 -7.27 -10.39
C TYR A 311 7.69 -7.66 -10.97
N PRO A 312 8.72 -7.85 -10.12
CA PRO A 312 10.09 -8.15 -10.57
C PRO A 312 10.32 -9.52 -11.23
N GLY A 313 9.31 -10.40 -11.28
CA GLY A 313 9.56 -11.83 -11.54
C GLY A 313 10.06 -12.54 -10.27
N MET A 314 10.67 -13.71 -10.44
CA MET A 314 11.43 -14.37 -9.37
C MET A 314 12.90 -13.94 -9.49
N THR A 315 13.29 -12.88 -8.77
CA THR A 315 14.67 -12.36 -8.80
C THR A 315 15.52 -13.04 -7.74
N ASP A 316 16.79 -13.37 -8.03
CA ASP A 316 17.69 -14.00 -7.05
C ASP A 316 18.07 -13.03 -5.92
N THR A 317 17.43 -13.21 -4.77
CA THR A 317 17.58 -12.32 -3.61
C THR A 317 17.47 -13.16 -2.34
N ASP A 318 17.96 -12.68 -1.20
CA ASP A 318 17.85 -13.45 0.04
C ASP A 318 16.40 -13.71 0.48
N MET A 319 15.45 -12.89 0.01
CA MET A 319 14.02 -13.10 0.20
C MET A 319 13.47 -14.26 -0.67
N SER A 320 13.99 -14.44 -1.89
CA SER A 320 13.51 -15.48 -2.81
C SER A 320 14.24 -16.81 -2.67
N LYS A 321 15.54 -16.81 -2.32
CA LYS A 321 16.40 -18.01 -2.20
C LYS A 321 15.73 -19.18 -1.45
N PRO A 322 15.01 -19.01 -0.32
CA PRO A 322 14.33 -20.11 0.37
C PRO A 322 13.18 -20.76 -0.43
N PHE A 323 12.70 -20.11 -1.50
CA PHE A 323 11.56 -20.51 -2.31
C PHE A 323 11.93 -20.82 -3.77
N GLN A 324 13.18 -20.61 -4.17
CA GLN A 324 13.71 -21.05 -5.47
C GLN A 324 13.81 -22.57 -5.48
N THR A 325 13.21 -23.22 -6.47
CA THR A 325 13.40 -24.66 -6.71
C THR A 325 14.48 -24.86 -7.77
N LYS A 326 15.22 -25.97 -7.69
CA LYS A 326 16.21 -26.35 -8.71
C LYS A 326 15.62 -26.31 -10.13
N ALA A 327 14.39 -26.82 -10.29
CA ALA A 327 13.67 -26.80 -11.57
C ALA A 327 13.28 -25.38 -12.06
N MET A 328 13.13 -24.38 -11.19
CA MET A 328 12.93 -22.98 -11.60
C MET A 328 14.24 -22.38 -12.12
N VAL A 329 15.36 -22.65 -11.44
CA VAL A 329 16.69 -22.19 -11.86
C VAL A 329 17.07 -22.82 -13.21
N GLU A 330 16.93 -24.14 -13.35
CA GLU A 330 17.23 -24.86 -14.60
C GLU A 330 16.35 -24.44 -15.79
N LYS A 331 15.14 -23.93 -15.53
CA LYS A 331 14.24 -23.39 -16.56
C LYS A 331 14.44 -21.89 -16.84
N GLY A 332 15.45 -21.25 -16.27
CA GLY A 332 15.69 -19.81 -16.43
C GLY A 332 14.57 -18.93 -15.88
N MET A 333 13.79 -19.43 -14.91
CA MET A 333 12.69 -18.69 -14.27
C MET A 333 13.16 -17.81 -13.11
N VAL A 334 14.43 -17.92 -12.71
CA VAL A 334 15.06 -17.07 -11.69
C VAL A 334 16.01 -16.09 -12.38
N PHE A 335 15.80 -14.80 -12.15
CA PHE A 335 16.54 -13.73 -12.82
C PHE A 335 17.61 -13.09 -11.93
N PRO A 336 18.77 -12.71 -12.49
CA PRO A 336 19.74 -11.84 -11.81
C PRO A 336 19.15 -10.50 -11.39
N VAL A 337 19.67 -9.92 -10.29
CA VAL A 337 19.14 -8.68 -9.70
C VAL A 337 19.31 -7.48 -10.64
N ASP A 338 20.47 -7.37 -11.26
CA ASP A 338 20.86 -6.36 -12.24
C ASP A 338 19.95 -6.41 -13.47
N PHE A 339 19.70 -7.61 -14.02
CA PHE A 339 18.75 -7.81 -15.11
C PHE A 339 17.35 -7.34 -14.72
N THR A 340 16.81 -7.81 -13.59
CA THR A 340 15.46 -7.40 -13.15
C THR A 340 15.38 -5.89 -12.98
N VAL A 341 16.31 -5.27 -12.25
CA VAL A 341 16.24 -3.83 -11.96
C VAL A 341 16.38 -3.00 -13.23
N GLY A 342 17.24 -3.39 -14.17
CA GLY A 342 17.34 -2.73 -15.48
C GLY A 342 16.03 -2.75 -16.24
N ARG A 343 15.36 -3.91 -16.27
CA ARG A 343 14.03 -4.06 -16.87
C ARG A 343 12.95 -3.23 -16.17
N LEU A 344 12.97 -3.15 -14.84
CA LEU A 344 12.05 -2.30 -14.09
C LEU A 344 12.31 -0.80 -14.35
N LEU A 345 13.56 -0.39 -14.49
CA LEU A 345 13.92 0.98 -14.86
C LEU A 345 13.54 1.32 -16.30
N ASP A 346 13.68 0.38 -17.25
CA ASP A 346 13.23 0.55 -18.65
C ASP A 346 11.72 0.76 -18.78
N ILE A 347 10.95 0.14 -17.87
CA ILE A 347 9.51 0.34 -17.70
C ILE A 347 9.24 1.72 -17.08
N VAL A 348 9.94 2.08 -16.00
CA VAL A 348 9.80 3.38 -15.30
C VAL A 348 10.15 4.56 -16.19
N ASP A 349 11.13 4.42 -17.08
CA ASP A 349 11.50 5.44 -18.06
C ASP A 349 10.50 5.54 -19.24
N ARG A 350 9.50 4.66 -19.33
CA ARG A 350 8.43 4.67 -20.35
C ARG A 350 7.02 4.88 -19.77
N MET A 351 6.93 5.27 -18.50
CA MET A 351 5.65 5.53 -17.83
C MET A 351 5.06 6.87 -18.28
N GLU A 352 3.85 6.81 -18.83
CA GLU A 352 3.00 7.96 -19.16
C GLU A 352 1.72 7.96 -18.30
N GLU A 353 0.92 9.03 -18.37
CA GLU A 353 -0.38 9.14 -17.67
C GLU A 353 -1.27 7.90 -17.87
N LYS A 354 -1.31 7.36 -19.10
CA LYS A 354 -2.11 6.17 -19.48
C LYS A 354 -1.73 4.89 -18.73
N ASN A 355 -0.51 4.83 -18.19
CA ASN A 355 0.00 3.66 -17.47
C ASN A 355 -0.19 3.76 -15.95
N SER A 356 -0.46 4.98 -15.44
CA SER A 356 -0.62 5.27 -14.01
C SER A 356 -1.80 4.53 -13.38
N GLY A 357 -1.55 3.87 -12.25
CA GLY A 357 -2.48 3.00 -11.53
C GLY A 357 -2.43 1.53 -11.97
N GLY A 358 -1.57 1.17 -12.94
CA GLY A 358 -1.40 -0.19 -13.42
C GLY A 358 -0.43 -1.06 -12.60
N LEU A 359 -0.53 -2.37 -12.84
CA LEU A 359 0.41 -3.40 -12.37
C LEU A 359 1.07 -4.02 -13.59
N TYR A 360 2.42 -4.05 -13.63
CA TYR A 360 3.19 -4.59 -14.77
C TYR A 360 4.27 -5.55 -14.30
N ASP A 361 4.60 -6.56 -15.10
CA ASP A 361 5.79 -7.38 -14.88
C ASP A 361 7.07 -6.77 -15.47
N TRP A 362 8.21 -7.40 -15.20
CA TRP A 362 9.52 -7.06 -15.76
C TRP A 362 9.61 -7.12 -17.30
N ALA A 363 8.63 -7.70 -17.99
CA ALA A 363 8.55 -7.67 -19.45
C ALA A 363 7.71 -6.50 -19.99
N GLY A 364 7.12 -5.68 -19.11
CA GLY A 364 6.18 -4.63 -19.46
C GLY A 364 4.75 -5.14 -19.68
N GLN A 365 4.48 -6.43 -19.44
CA GLN A 365 3.14 -6.99 -19.58
C GLN A 365 2.25 -6.50 -18.44
N ALA A 366 1.08 -5.97 -18.77
CA ALA A 366 0.09 -5.59 -17.78
C ALA A 366 -0.54 -6.83 -17.12
N ILE A 367 -0.56 -6.86 -15.80
CA ILE A 367 -1.17 -7.92 -15.00
C ILE A 367 -2.55 -7.43 -14.53
N PRO A 368 -3.61 -8.26 -14.62
CA PRO A 368 -4.89 -7.95 -14.00
C PRO A 368 -4.75 -7.84 -12.47
N PHE A 369 -5.57 -6.98 -11.85
CA PHE A 369 -5.59 -6.82 -10.39
C PHE A 369 -6.31 -7.97 -9.66
#